data_AF-A0A0B2V4T3-F1
#
_entry.id   AF-A0A0B2V4T3-F1
#
_cell.length_a   1.000
_cell.length_b   1.000
_cell.length_c   1.000
_cell.angle_alpha   90.00
_cell.angle_beta   90.00
_cell.angle_gamma   90.00
#
_symmetry.space_group_name_H-M   'P 1'
#
loop_
_entity.id
_entity.type
_entity.pdbx_description
1 polymer ?
#
loop_
_entity_poly.entity_id
_entity_poly.type
_entity_poly.pdbx_seq_one_letter_code
_entity_poly.pdbx_strand_id
1 'polypeptide(L)'
;MTDRILVEIATGSTLLFALGAHAIRSRPIFINALFLLIVSAALCAFAIRSHKSILSVPSILLHLVFDGTDRRYSLLLFWSICVLSSLIFCVVVNVSDHSSTIHRKFFHLTISLIFMTGLRYDVEFVWLCGWLVLCIFIIVEIFRSFRVPLWASYLDDWFLVFVDSQDSGNLILTPIYLLAGIFLPLFISPVSNFESIHLYHFAGVLTVGVGDSLAAIVGSRYGTHHWSGSAKSKEGTVTMALSQFVFGLIVCLSYIKGFELTTVSILRLASTCVVCAFAEAHMQNVDNIVLPLIAYLMLW
;
A
#
# COMPACT_ATOMS: atom_id res chain seq x y z
N MET A 1 -12.38 14.72 12.13
CA MET A 1 -13.66 14.78 11.39
C MET A 1 -13.46 15.17 9.94
N THR A 2 -12.70 16.25 9.65
CA THR A 2 -12.33 16.68 8.29
C THR A 2 -11.69 15.57 7.45
N ASP A 3 -10.76 14.80 8.04
CA ASP A 3 -10.02 13.74 7.34
C ASP A 3 -10.94 12.62 6.85
N ARG A 4 -11.90 12.20 7.68
CA ARG A 4 -12.90 11.20 7.31
C ARG A 4 -13.79 11.69 6.17
N ILE A 5 -14.24 12.95 6.23
CA ILE A 5 -15.04 13.57 5.16
C ILE A 5 -14.22 13.58 3.85
N LEU A 6 -12.93 13.92 3.92
CA LEU A 6 -12.06 13.94 2.75
C LEU A 6 -11.89 12.54 2.15
N VAL A 7 -11.64 11.51 2.98
CA VAL A 7 -11.51 10.12 2.54
C VAL A 7 -12.81 9.61 1.90
N GLU A 8 -13.96 9.82 2.54
CA GLU A 8 -15.27 9.40 2.00
C GLU A 8 -15.55 10.03 0.64
N ILE A 9 -15.27 11.33 0.49
CA ILE A 9 -15.45 12.03 -0.78
C ILE A 9 -14.45 11.53 -1.82
N ALA A 10 -13.17 11.42 -1.48
CA ALA A 10 -12.14 10.95 -2.40
C ALA A 10 -12.45 9.54 -2.93
N THR A 11 -12.73 8.59 -2.04
CA THR A 11 -13.07 7.21 -2.39
C THR A 11 -14.36 7.12 -3.22
N GLY A 12 -15.42 7.83 -2.82
CA GLY A 12 -16.67 7.88 -3.57
C GLY A 12 -16.50 8.49 -4.96
N SER A 13 -15.74 9.59 -5.07
CA SER A 13 -15.42 10.25 -6.34
C SER A 13 -14.54 9.38 -7.24
N THR A 14 -13.57 8.66 -6.68
CA THR A 14 -12.74 7.70 -7.44
C THR A 14 -13.57 6.55 -7.98
N LEU A 15 -14.51 6.01 -7.20
CA LEU A 15 -15.43 4.97 -7.68
C LEU A 15 -16.33 5.50 -8.81
N LEU A 16 -16.91 6.68 -8.63
CA LEU A 16 -17.73 7.33 -9.66
C LEU A 16 -16.92 7.57 -10.94
N PHE A 17 -15.68 8.03 -10.80
CA PHE A 17 -14.76 8.23 -11.91
C PHE A 17 -14.44 6.92 -12.62
N ALA A 18 -14.13 5.86 -11.89
CA ALA A 18 -13.86 4.55 -12.46
C ALA A 18 -15.04 4.01 -13.28
N LEU A 19 -16.25 4.07 -12.72
CA LEU A 19 -17.47 3.64 -13.41
C LEU A 19 -17.77 4.49 -14.64
N GLY A 20 -17.66 5.82 -14.52
CA GLY A 20 -17.89 6.74 -15.63
C GLY A 20 -16.85 6.58 -16.74
N ALA A 21 -15.58 6.49 -16.40
CA ALA A 21 -14.49 6.26 -17.34
C ALA A 21 -14.65 4.92 -18.07
N HIS A 22 -15.07 3.87 -17.35
CA HIS A 22 -15.38 2.57 -17.97
C HIS A 22 -16.53 2.67 -18.98
N ALA A 23 -17.59 3.43 -18.67
CA ALA A 23 -18.73 3.61 -19.55
C ALA A 23 -18.37 4.37 -20.85
N ILE A 24 -17.42 5.31 -20.79
CA ILE A 24 -16.99 6.12 -21.94
C ILE A 24 -15.63 5.68 -22.52
N ARG A 25 -15.13 4.49 -22.16
CA ARG A 25 -13.79 4.00 -22.57
C ARG A 25 -13.57 3.95 -24.09
N SER A 26 -14.64 3.87 -24.89
CA SER A 26 -14.57 3.94 -26.36
C SER A 26 -14.21 5.32 -26.89
N ARG A 27 -14.29 6.37 -26.06
CA ARG A 27 -13.92 7.75 -26.39
C ARG A 27 -12.98 8.33 -25.31
N PRO A 28 -11.72 7.87 -25.22
CA PRO A 28 -10.81 8.17 -24.11
C PRO A 28 -10.57 9.67 -23.85
N ILE A 29 -10.67 10.52 -24.87
CA ILE A 29 -10.47 11.97 -24.71
C ILE A 29 -11.46 12.61 -23.72
N PHE A 30 -12.70 12.11 -23.65
CA PHE A 30 -13.71 12.63 -22.73
C PHE A 30 -13.47 12.21 -21.27
N ILE A 31 -12.59 11.24 -21.02
CA ILE A 31 -12.21 10.82 -19.66
C ILE A 31 -11.49 11.97 -18.93
N ASN A 32 -10.71 12.80 -19.64
CA ASN A 32 -10.11 14.00 -19.06
C ASN A 32 -11.16 15.00 -18.57
N ALA A 33 -12.19 15.26 -19.38
CA ALA A 33 -13.28 16.16 -19.00
C ALA A 33 -14.10 15.60 -17.82
N LEU A 34 -14.37 14.29 -17.82
CA LEU A 34 -15.01 13.60 -16.70
C LEU A 34 -14.20 13.73 -15.41
N PHE A 35 -12.89 13.52 -15.49
CA PHE A 35 -11.99 13.64 -14.35
C PHE A 35 -12.05 15.05 -13.73
N LEU A 36 -11.92 16.09 -14.56
CA LEU A 36 -12.01 17.48 -14.11
C LEU A 36 -13.36 17.78 -13.45
N LEU A 37 -14.46 17.34 -14.08
CA LEU A 37 -15.81 17.52 -13.53
C LEU A 37 -15.95 16.86 -12.14
N ILE A 38 -15.49 15.62 -12.00
CA ILE A 38 -15.59 14.87 -10.74
C ILE A 38 -14.71 15.49 -9.66
N VAL A 39 -13.47 15.90 -9.98
CA VAL A 39 -12.59 16.57 -9.02
C VAL A 39 -13.18 17.90 -8.57
N SER A 40 -13.69 18.72 -9.49
CA SER A 40 -14.37 19.97 -9.13
C SER A 40 -15.59 19.72 -8.25
N ALA A 41 -16.41 18.72 -8.57
CA ALA A 41 -17.56 18.34 -7.75
C ALA A 41 -17.13 17.84 -6.36
N ALA A 42 -16.05 17.06 -6.28
CA ALA A 42 -15.49 16.56 -5.02
C ALA A 42 -15.03 17.70 -4.11
N LEU A 43 -14.32 18.70 -4.64
CA LEU A 43 -13.88 19.87 -3.89
C LEU A 43 -15.06 20.71 -3.38
N CYS A 44 -16.11 20.88 -4.20
CA CYS A 44 -17.35 21.53 -3.78
C CYS A 44 -18.07 20.73 -2.68
N ALA A 45 -18.19 19.41 -2.84
CA ALA A 45 -18.78 18.53 -1.85
C ALA A 45 -18.01 18.58 -0.53
N PHE A 46 -16.67 18.64 -0.58
CA PHE A 46 -15.82 18.75 0.60
C PHE A 46 -16.02 20.08 1.33
N ALA A 47 -16.08 21.19 0.59
CA ALA A 47 -16.37 22.51 1.14
C ALA A 47 -17.73 22.52 1.86
N ILE A 48 -18.77 21.99 1.20
CA ILE A 48 -20.13 21.93 1.74
C ILE A 48 -20.18 21.06 3.00
N ARG A 49 -19.67 19.82 2.94
CA ARG A 49 -19.70 18.87 4.06
C ARG A 49 -18.85 19.29 5.25
N SER A 50 -17.78 20.05 5.01
CA SER A 50 -16.92 20.58 6.07
C SER A 50 -17.41 21.92 6.63
N HIS A 51 -18.50 22.49 6.08
CA HIS A 51 -19.00 23.83 6.39
C HIS A 51 -17.92 24.92 6.22
N LYS A 52 -17.14 24.83 5.14
CA LYS A 52 -16.05 25.76 4.80
C LYS A 52 -16.31 26.43 3.46
N SER A 53 -15.74 27.62 3.27
CA SER A 53 -15.75 28.28 1.97
C SER A 53 -14.90 27.50 0.97
N ILE A 54 -15.35 27.39 -0.28
CA ILE A 54 -14.57 26.75 -1.35
C ILE A 54 -13.20 27.39 -1.54
N LEU A 55 -13.10 28.72 -1.32
CA LEU A 55 -11.86 29.48 -1.41
C LEU A 55 -10.86 29.10 -0.31
N SER A 56 -11.33 28.56 0.82
CA SER A 56 -10.49 28.08 1.92
C SER A 56 -10.04 26.63 1.77
N VAL A 57 -10.59 25.87 0.82
CA VAL A 57 -10.23 24.46 0.62
C VAL A 57 -8.73 24.27 0.35
N PRO A 58 -8.07 25.06 -0.53
CA PRO A 58 -6.64 24.91 -0.75
C PRO A 58 -5.80 25.07 0.53
N SER A 59 -6.11 26.06 1.37
CA SER A 59 -5.38 26.28 2.62
C SER A 59 -5.65 25.17 3.64
N ILE A 60 -6.89 24.66 3.72
CA ILE A 60 -7.22 23.51 4.56
C ILE A 60 -6.41 22.28 4.15
N LEU A 61 -6.38 21.96 2.85
CA LEU A 61 -5.61 20.83 2.34
C LEU A 61 -4.11 21.00 2.59
N LEU A 62 -3.59 22.22 2.47
CA LEU A 62 -2.19 22.51 2.81
C LEU A 62 -1.91 22.29 4.30
N HIS A 63 -2.80 22.73 5.19
CA HIS A 63 -2.67 22.53 6.63
C HIS A 63 -2.84 21.07 7.07
N LEU A 64 -3.56 20.25 6.31
CA LEU A 64 -3.61 18.80 6.55
C LEU A 64 -2.26 18.12 6.31
N VAL A 65 -1.47 18.64 5.35
CA VAL A 65 -0.11 18.16 5.09
C VAL A 65 0.86 18.77 6.09
N PHE A 66 0.84 20.09 6.24
CA PHE A 66 1.74 20.88 7.09
C PHE A 66 0.98 21.44 8.30
N ASP A 67 0.97 20.67 9.38
CA ASP A 67 0.34 21.05 10.66
C ASP A 67 1.20 22.03 11.49
N GLY A 68 2.41 22.35 11.01
CA GLY A 68 3.36 23.23 11.68
C GLY A 68 4.22 22.55 12.76
N THR A 69 4.07 21.25 13.00
CA THR A 69 4.83 20.52 14.01
C THR A 69 6.15 19.95 13.46
N ASP A 70 7.22 20.00 14.27
CA ASP A 70 8.52 19.39 13.92
C ASP A 70 8.40 17.89 13.60
N ARG A 71 7.49 17.21 14.31
CA ARG A 71 7.16 15.81 14.06
C ARG A 71 6.65 15.60 12.64
N ARG A 72 5.70 16.42 12.19
CA ARG A 72 5.15 16.31 10.83
C ARG A 72 6.19 16.65 9.78
N TYR A 73 6.98 17.70 9.98
CA TYR A 73 8.07 18.04 9.05
C TYR A 73 9.11 16.92 8.93
N SER A 74 9.48 16.29 10.05
CA SER A 74 10.43 15.17 10.06
C SER A 74 9.88 13.95 9.31
N LEU A 75 8.60 13.63 9.50
CA LEU A 75 7.93 12.57 8.75
C LEU A 75 7.90 12.87 7.25
N LEU A 76 7.47 14.07 6.86
CA LEU A 76 7.40 14.47 5.46
C LEU A 76 8.78 14.45 4.79
N LEU A 77 9.84 14.89 5.48
CA LEU A 77 11.20 14.79 4.98
C LEU A 77 11.61 13.34 4.76
N PHE A 78 11.39 12.46 5.74
CA PHE A 78 11.72 11.05 5.64
C PHE A 78 10.92 10.35 4.52
N TRP A 79 9.63 10.63 4.39
CA TRP A 79 8.78 10.08 3.34
C TRP A 79 9.18 10.61 1.96
N SER A 80 9.57 11.88 1.87
CA SER A 80 10.10 12.45 0.62
C SER A 80 11.38 11.74 0.19
N ILE A 81 12.26 11.41 1.13
CA ILE A 81 13.46 10.60 0.84
C ILE A 81 13.04 9.22 0.30
N CYS A 82 12.09 8.53 0.94
CA CYS A 82 11.60 7.22 0.48
C CYS A 82 11.01 7.28 -0.94
N VAL A 83 10.22 8.32 -1.24
CA VAL A 83 9.63 8.54 -2.56
C VAL A 83 10.72 8.87 -3.59
N LEU A 84 11.63 9.79 -3.28
CA LEU A 84 12.74 10.16 -4.17
C LEU A 84 13.64 8.96 -4.47
N SER A 85 13.98 8.14 -3.46
CA SER A 85 14.73 6.91 -3.67
C SER A 85 13.98 5.93 -4.57
N SER A 86 12.65 5.83 -4.45
CA SER A 86 11.82 5.00 -5.34
C SER A 86 11.81 5.52 -6.77
N LEU A 87 11.74 6.83 -6.97
CA LEU A 87 11.81 7.44 -8.30
C LEU A 87 13.18 7.26 -8.95
N ILE A 88 14.27 7.46 -8.19
CA ILE A 88 15.64 7.20 -8.66
C ILE A 88 15.78 5.73 -9.05
N PHE A 89 15.27 4.83 -8.20
CA PHE A 89 15.27 3.41 -8.50
C PHE A 89 14.49 3.09 -9.78
N CYS A 90 13.31 3.71 -10.00
CA CYS A 90 12.57 3.57 -11.25
C CYS A 90 13.41 3.95 -12.47
N VAL A 91 14.10 5.09 -12.41
CA VAL A 91 14.96 5.56 -13.50
C VAL A 91 16.10 4.57 -13.76
N VAL A 92 16.75 4.07 -12.71
CA VAL A 92 17.85 3.10 -12.84
C VAL A 92 17.38 1.80 -13.50
N VAL A 93 16.25 1.24 -13.06
CA VAL A 93 15.68 0.01 -13.64
C VAL A 93 15.26 0.24 -15.08
N ASN A 94 14.61 1.38 -15.37
CA ASN A 94 14.17 1.72 -16.73
C ASN A 94 15.36 1.82 -17.71
N VAL A 95 16.44 2.47 -17.30
CA VAL A 95 17.68 2.56 -18.10
C VAL A 95 18.32 1.17 -18.32
N SER A 96 18.17 0.25 -17.37
CA SER A 96 18.68 -1.11 -17.50
C SER A 96 17.79 -2.07 -18.29
N ASP A 97 16.57 -1.65 -18.66
CA ASP A 97 15.53 -2.43 -19.35
C ASP A 97 15.26 -3.83 -18.74
N HIS A 98 15.50 -3.96 -17.43
CA HIS A 98 15.35 -5.23 -16.72
C HIS A 98 14.85 -5.02 -15.29
N SER A 99 13.69 -5.61 -14.98
CA SER A 99 13.15 -5.69 -13.63
C SER A 99 13.06 -7.13 -13.16
N SER A 100 13.34 -7.35 -11.89
CA SER A 100 13.29 -8.67 -11.25
C SER A 100 12.36 -8.62 -10.04
N THR A 101 11.94 -9.79 -9.55
CA THR A 101 11.14 -9.88 -8.32
C THR A 101 11.84 -9.23 -7.12
N ILE A 102 13.17 -9.30 -7.06
CA ILE A 102 13.98 -8.64 -6.01
C ILE A 102 13.92 -7.12 -6.17
N HIS A 103 13.99 -6.60 -7.39
CA HIS A 103 13.87 -5.17 -7.66
C HIS A 103 12.53 -4.62 -7.14
N ARG A 104 11.43 -5.37 -7.32
CA ARG A 104 10.11 -4.97 -6.80
C ARG A 104 10.03 -4.93 -5.27
N LYS A 105 10.90 -5.65 -4.54
CA LYS A 105 10.97 -5.59 -3.07
C LYS A 105 11.52 -4.26 -2.55
N PHE A 106 12.15 -3.45 -3.41
CA PHE A 106 12.49 -2.07 -3.07
C PHE A 106 11.25 -1.24 -2.72
N PHE A 107 10.18 -1.35 -3.52
CA PHE A 107 8.90 -0.67 -3.23
C PHE A 107 8.22 -1.21 -1.98
N HIS A 108 8.35 -2.51 -1.70
CA HIS A 108 7.82 -3.13 -0.47
C HIS A 108 8.51 -2.55 0.76
N LEU A 109 9.82 -2.35 0.69
CA LEU A 109 10.60 -1.71 1.76
C LEU A 109 10.17 -0.25 1.96
N THR A 110 10.15 0.57 0.91
CA THR A 110 9.88 2.02 1.06
C THR A 110 8.47 2.28 1.57
N ILE A 111 7.47 1.55 1.07
CA ILE A 111 6.09 1.70 1.57
C ILE A 111 5.94 1.20 3.01
N SER A 112 6.65 0.12 3.38
CA SER A 112 6.67 -0.38 4.76
C SER A 112 7.28 0.65 5.70
N LEU A 113 8.37 1.32 5.31
CA LEU A 113 8.99 2.38 6.12
C LEU A 113 8.06 3.58 6.31
N ILE A 114 7.37 4.02 5.26
CA ILE A 114 6.34 5.08 5.34
C ILE A 114 5.23 4.68 6.30
N PHE A 115 4.67 3.48 6.13
CA PHE A 115 3.61 2.96 6.98
C PHE A 115 4.04 2.86 8.45
N MET A 116 5.18 2.23 8.73
CA MET A 116 5.71 2.02 10.08
C MET A 116 5.98 3.34 10.82
N THR A 117 6.59 4.31 10.14
CA THR A 117 6.87 5.62 10.73
C THR A 117 5.58 6.42 10.94
N GLY A 118 4.65 6.37 9.99
CA GLY A 118 3.33 6.97 10.16
C GLY A 118 2.54 6.37 11.32
N LEU A 119 2.47 5.04 11.41
CA LEU A 119 1.78 4.37 12.51
C LEU A 119 2.38 4.73 13.88
N ARG A 120 3.70 4.94 13.95
CA ARG A 120 4.39 5.31 15.20
C ARG A 120 4.18 6.77 15.60
N TYR A 121 4.25 7.69 14.65
CA TYR A 121 4.37 9.11 14.95
C TYR A 121 3.11 9.93 14.60
N ASP A 122 2.31 9.49 13.62
CA ASP A 122 1.13 10.21 13.16
C ASP A 122 0.13 9.28 12.44
N VAL A 123 -0.63 8.51 13.23
CA VAL A 123 -1.50 7.44 12.70
C VAL A 123 -2.69 7.96 11.88
N GLU A 124 -3.27 9.09 12.28
CA GLU A 124 -4.38 9.70 11.54
C GLU A 124 -3.90 10.16 10.16
N PHE A 125 -2.69 10.74 10.09
CA PHE A 125 -2.12 11.19 8.82
C PHE A 125 -1.74 10.04 7.89
N VAL A 126 -1.13 8.98 8.41
CA VAL A 126 -0.79 7.82 7.56
C VAL A 126 -2.04 7.13 7.05
N TRP A 127 -3.10 7.04 7.86
CA TRP A 127 -4.41 6.53 7.42
C TRP A 127 -4.99 7.39 6.28
N LEU A 128 -4.97 8.71 6.43
CA LEU A 128 -5.43 9.65 5.40
C LEU A 128 -4.61 9.50 4.11
N CYS A 129 -3.28 9.56 4.20
CA CYS A 129 -2.38 9.41 3.06
C CYS A 129 -2.54 8.06 2.36
N GLY A 130 -2.73 6.97 3.11
CA GLY A 130 -2.96 5.64 2.55
C GLY A 130 -4.16 5.60 1.62
N TRP A 131 -5.31 6.13 2.06
CA TRP A 131 -6.51 6.20 1.23
C TRP A 131 -6.33 7.08 0.00
N LEU A 132 -5.73 8.26 0.16
CA LEU A 132 -5.52 9.20 -0.95
C LEU A 132 -4.56 8.64 -2.00
N VAL A 133 -3.45 8.03 -1.59
CA VAL A 133 -2.49 7.40 -2.50
C VAL A 133 -3.12 6.22 -3.23
N LEU A 134 -3.93 5.39 -2.55
CA LEU A 134 -4.66 4.31 -3.22
C LEU A 134 -5.60 4.85 -4.30
N CYS A 135 -6.35 5.92 -4.00
CA CYS A 135 -7.22 6.59 -4.99
C CYS A 135 -6.42 7.11 -6.19
N ILE A 136 -5.27 7.73 -5.95
CA ILE A 136 -4.39 8.25 -7.00
C ILE A 136 -3.91 7.11 -7.91
N PHE A 137 -3.42 6.00 -7.35
CA PHE A 137 -2.94 4.86 -8.14
C PHE A 137 -4.05 4.23 -8.99
N ILE A 138 -5.28 4.15 -8.47
CA ILE A 138 -6.44 3.69 -9.26
C ILE A 138 -6.72 4.64 -10.43
N ILE A 139 -6.71 5.97 -10.19
CA ILE A 139 -6.93 6.98 -11.25
C ILE A 139 -5.84 6.90 -12.32
N VAL A 140 -4.58 6.80 -11.90
CA VAL A 140 -3.42 6.67 -12.81
C VAL A 140 -3.58 5.42 -13.68
N GLU A 141 -3.96 4.29 -13.08
CA GLU A 141 -4.14 3.04 -13.80
C GLU A 141 -5.34 3.10 -14.78
N ILE A 142 -6.41 3.82 -14.44
CA ILE A 142 -7.52 4.09 -15.38
C ILE A 142 -7.04 4.91 -16.58
N PHE A 143 -6.28 5.98 -16.35
CA PHE A 143 -5.73 6.79 -17.44
C PHE A 143 -4.83 5.98 -18.36
N ARG A 144 -3.97 5.12 -17.79
CA ARG A 144 -3.07 4.25 -18.54
C ARG A 144 -3.84 3.18 -19.32
N SER A 145 -4.65 2.38 -18.63
CA SER A 145 -5.35 1.21 -19.22
C SER A 145 -6.40 1.58 -20.27
N PHE A 146 -7.10 2.71 -20.12
CA PHE A 146 -8.05 3.20 -21.12
C PHE A 146 -7.42 4.08 -22.21
N ARG A 147 -6.08 4.14 -22.28
CA ARG A 147 -5.34 4.87 -23.33
C ARG A 147 -5.74 6.35 -23.42
N VAL A 148 -5.91 7.00 -22.27
CA VAL A 148 -6.32 8.41 -22.22
C VAL A 148 -5.22 9.30 -22.81
N PRO A 149 -5.53 10.17 -23.80
CA PRO A 149 -4.55 11.05 -24.44
C PRO A 149 -3.84 11.94 -23.42
N LEU A 150 -2.57 12.27 -23.71
CA LEU A 150 -1.61 13.00 -22.85
C LEU A 150 -0.97 12.16 -21.73
N TRP A 151 -1.64 11.10 -21.27
CA TRP A 151 -1.19 10.35 -20.10
C TRP A 151 -0.65 8.97 -20.46
N ALA A 152 -1.38 8.22 -21.30
CA ALA A 152 -1.16 6.78 -21.41
C ALA A 152 0.25 6.37 -21.87
N SER A 153 0.82 7.06 -22.86
CA SER A 153 2.20 6.77 -23.32
C SER A 153 3.24 7.08 -22.25
N TYR A 154 3.12 8.24 -21.61
CA TYR A 154 4.02 8.63 -20.52
C TYR A 154 3.93 7.65 -19.36
N LEU A 155 2.72 7.22 -18.97
CA LEU A 155 2.55 6.24 -17.90
C LEU A 155 3.13 4.88 -18.29
N ASP A 156 2.91 4.40 -19.52
CA ASP A 156 3.47 3.14 -19.98
C ASP A 156 5.01 3.12 -19.92
N ASP A 157 5.68 4.23 -20.29
CA ASP A 157 7.15 4.33 -20.22
C ASP A 157 7.69 4.07 -18.81
N TRP A 158 6.95 4.47 -17.78
CA TRP A 158 7.36 4.29 -16.38
C TRP A 158 6.91 2.95 -15.78
N PHE A 159 5.75 2.44 -16.18
CA PHE A 159 5.13 1.28 -15.54
C PHE A 159 5.41 -0.05 -16.25
N LEU A 160 5.59 -0.08 -17.57
CA LEU A 160 5.72 -1.34 -18.32
C LEU A 160 6.96 -2.15 -17.94
N VAL A 161 8.06 -1.49 -17.55
CA VAL A 161 9.28 -2.17 -17.08
C VAL A 161 9.05 -2.94 -15.77
N PHE A 162 7.99 -2.63 -15.01
CA PHE A 162 7.66 -3.26 -13.74
C PHE A 162 6.56 -4.31 -13.79
N VAL A 163 6.01 -4.60 -14.98
CA VAL A 163 4.96 -5.60 -15.18
C VAL A 163 5.38 -6.94 -14.56
N ASP A 164 4.48 -7.50 -13.74
CA ASP A 164 4.66 -8.80 -13.11
C ASP A 164 3.70 -9.84 -13.71
N SER A 165 3.99 -11.11 -13.45
CA SER A 165 3.09 -12.26 -13.69
C SER A 165 1.70 -12.11 -13.08
N GLN A 166 1.55 -11.25 -12.06
CA GLN A 166 0.27 -10.94 -11.42
C GLN A 166 -0.57 -9.95 -12.21
N ASP A 167 0.05 -9.20 -13.13
CA ASP A 167 -0.62 -8.21 -13.95
C ASP A 167 -1.27 -8.89 -15.17
N SER A 168 -2.42 -8.36 -15.59
CA SER A 168 -3.12 -8.86 -16.78
C SER A 168 -2.76 -8.00 -17.98
N GLY A 169 -2.90 -8.52 -19.21
CA GLY A 169 -2.39 -7.87 -20.44
C GLY A 169 -2.80 -6.42 -20.68
N ASN A 170 -3.82 -5.89 -19.97
CA ASN A 170 -4.19 -4.48 -20.00
C ASN A 170 -4.10 -3.74 -18.64
N LEU A 171 -3.96 -4.45 -17.50
CA LEU A 171 -3.98 -3.85 -16.16
C LEU A 171 -2.73 -4.18 -15.35
N ILE A 172 -2.09 -3.14 -14.81
CA ILE A 172 -0.95 -3.21 -13.89
C ILE A 172 -1.49 -2.96 -12.48
N LEU A 173 -1.79 -4.03 -11.75
CA LEU A 173 -2.46 -3.99 -10.45
C LEU A 173 -1.51 -4.22 -9.28
N THR A 174 -0.33 -4.76 -9.53
CA THR A 174 0.66 -5.07 -8.48
C THR A 174 0.94 -3.88 -7.54
N PRO A 175 1.15 -2.63 -8.02
CA PRO A 175 1.35 -1.48 -7.12
C PRO A 175 0.11 -1.15 -6.27
N ILE A 176 -1.09 -1.32 -6.84
CA ILE A 176 -2.37 -1.10 -6.15
C ILE A 176 -2.55 -2.17 -5.06
N TYR A 177 -2.25 -3.43 -5.36
CA TYR A 177 -2.33 -4.53 -4.41
C TYR A 177 -1.32 -4.41 -3.28
N LEU A 178 -0.10 -3.96 -3.56
CA LEU A 178 0.90 -3.68 -2.53
C LEU A 178 0.41 -2.59 -1.55
N LEU A 179 -0.07 -1.46 -2.08
CA LEU A 179 -0.60 -0.36 -1.27
C LEU A 179 -1.81 -0.81 -0.43
N ALA A 180 -2.79 -1.44 -1.08
CA ALA A 180 -3.97 -1.93 -0.40
C ALA A 180 -3.58 -2.98 0.67
N GLY A 181 -2.66 -3.90 0.37
CA GLY A 181 -2.20 -4.94 1.30
C GLY A 181 -1.52 -4.40 2.56
N ILE A 182 -0.58 -3.47 2.38
CA ILE A 182 0.16 -2.87 3.50
C ILE A 182 -0.79 -2.09 4.42
N PHE A 183 -1.73 -1.33 3.85
CA PHE A 183 -2.64 -0.48 4.60
C PHE A 183 -3.95 -1.16 5.03
N LEU A 184 -4.28 -2.34 4.50
CA LEU A 184 -5.53 -3.05 4.75
C LEU A 184 -5.89 -3.13 6.24
N PRO A 185 -4.97 -3.53 7.14
CA PRO A 185 -5.30 -3.63 8.56
C PRO A 185 -5.72 -2.31 9.18
N LEU A 186 -5.07 -1.21 8.77
CA LEU A 186 -5.36 0.14 9.25
C LEU A 186 -6.64 0.71 8.62
N PHE A 187 -7.00 0.28 7.41
CA PHE A 187 -8.27 0.64 6.78
C PHE A 187 -9.46 -0.06 7.46
N ILE A 188 -9.33 -1.34 7.82
CA ILE A 188 -10.38 -2.10 8.48
C ILE A 188 -10.52 -1.68 9.95
N SER A 189 -9.39 -1.52 10.65
CA SER A 189 -9.32 -1.06 12.04
C SER A 189 -8.55 0.26 12.12
N PRO A 190 -9.19 1.40 11.83
CA PRO A 190 -8.56 2.71 11.99
C PRO A 190 -8.31 3.01 13.47
N VAL A 191 -7.11 3.50 13.79
CA VAL A 191 -6.76 3.90 15.15
C VAL A 191 -7.17 5.36 15.36
N SER A 192 -8.03 5.59 16.35
CA SER A 192 -8.37 6.95 16.83
C SER A 192 -7.52 7.38 18.02
N ASN A 193 -7.55 8.67 18.38
CA ASN A 193 -6.69 9.30 19.41
C ASN A 193 -6.68 8.65 20.82
N PHE A 194 -7.52 7.65 21.09
CA PHE A 194 -7.60 6.92 22.36
C PHE A 194 -7.37 5.41 22.25
N GLU A 195 -7.24 4.89 21.03
CA GLU A 195 -7.08 3.46 20.79
C GLU A 195 -5.61 3.07 20.75
N SER A 196 -5.32 1.88 21.27
CA SER A 196 -3.97 1.32 21.22
C SER A 196 -3.66 0.74 19.84
N ILE A 197 -2.42 0.90 19.41
CA ILE A 197 -1.91 0.17 18.25
C ILE A 197 -1.66 -1.28 18.68
N HIS A 198 -2.37 -2.19 18.03
CA HIS A 198 -2.21 -3.64 18.17
C HIS A 198 -1.32 -4.25 17.07
N LEU A 199 -0.87 -5.49 17.29
CA LEU A 199 0.00 -6.24 16.38
C LEU A 199 -0.64 -6.47 15.01
N TYR A 200 -1.96 -6.68 14.96
CA TYR A 200 -2.68 -6.86 13.70
C TYR A 200 -2.57 -5.64 12.77
N HIS A 201 -2.35 -4.41 13.26
CA HIS A 201 -2.14 -3.24 12.38
C HIS A 201 -0.88 -3.38 11.53
N PHE A 202 0.08 -4.19 11.98
CA PHE A 202 1.32 -4.48 11.26
C PHE A 202 1.18 -5.67 10.31
N ALA A 203 0.01 -6.31 10.19
CA ALA A 203 -0.17 -7.54 9.42
C ALA A 203 0.28 -7.40 7.95
N GLY A 204 0.03 -6.24 7.32
CA GLY A 204 0.50 -5.94 5.97
C GLY A 204 2.03 -5.89 5.87
N VAL A 205 2.69 -5.12 6.74
CA VAL A 205 4.16 -5.04 6.77
C VAL A 205 4.79 -6.37 7.16
N LEU A 206 4.20 -7.07 8.14
CA LEU A 206 4.64 -8.39 8.59
C LEU A 206 4.67 -9.37 7.41
N THR A 207 3.55 -9.52 6.71
CA THR A 207 3.40 -10.53 5.65
C THR A 207 4.06 -10.12 4.35
N VAL A 208 3.72 -8.96 3.80
CA VAL A 208 4.14 -8.51 2.46
C VAL A 208 5.48 -7.76 2.54
N GLY A 209 5.58 -6.81 3.47
CA GLY A 209 6.79 -5.99 3.64
C GLY A 209 8.03 -6.82 3.99
N VAL A 210 7.91 -7.70 4.98
CA VAL A 210 9.03 -8.48 5.54
C VAL A 210 9.02 -9.92 5.06
N GLY A 211 7.91 -10.64 5.26
CA GLY A 211 7.79 -12.06 4.98
C GLY A 211 8.08 -12.39 3.51
N ASP A 212 7.18 -11.97 2.61
CA ASP A 212 7.27 -12.22 1.17
C ASP A 212 8.55 -11.62 0.56
N SER A 213 8.97 -10.43 0.99
CA SER A 213 10.25 -9.85 0.56
C SER A 213 11.45 -10.74 0.85
N LEU A 214 11.60 -11.22 2.10
CA LEU A 214 12.72 -12.08 2.47
C LEU A 214 12.60 -13.50 1.88
N ALA A 215 11.37 -14.01 1.76
CA ALA A 215 11.10 -15.28 1.08
C ALA A 215 11.54 -15.22 -0.38
N ALA A 216 11.24 -14.13 -1.09
CA ALA A 216 11.66 -13.93 -2.47
C ALA A 216 13.19 -13.81 -2.60
N ILE A 217 13.83 -12.99 -1.76
CA ILE A 217 15.29 -12.77 -1.80
C ILE A 217 16.07 -14.06 -1.49
N VAL A 218 15.71 -14.76 -0.42
CA VAL A 218 16.39 -15.99 0.00
C VAL A 218 15.99 -17.14 -0.90
N GLY A 219 14.70 -17.25 -1.24
CA GLY A 219 14.17 -18.32 -2.08
C GLY A 219 14.74 -18.29 -3.49
N SER A 220 14.92 -17.12 -4.11
CA SER A 220 15.52 -17.02 -5.45
C SER A 220 17.03 -17.27 -5.45
N ARG A 221 17.72 -17.04 -4.33
CA ARG A 221 19.19 -17.16 -4.24
C ARG A 221 19.66 -18.52 -3.72
N TYR A 222 18.90 -19.14 -2.82
CA TYR A 222 19.29 -20.35 -2.10
C TYR A 222 18.23 -21.46 -2.16
N GLY A 223 17.06 -21.20 -2.75
CA GLY A 223 15.99 -22.19 -2.86
C GLY A 223 16.34 -23.33 -3.81
N THR A 224 16.30 -24.55 -3.32
CA THR A 224 16.54 -25.76 -4.13
C THR A 224 15.34 -26.70 -4.10
N HIS A 225 14.63 -26.76 -2.98
CA HIS A 225 13.49 -27.66 -2.80
C HIS A 225 12.17 -26.94 -3.07
N HIS A 226 11.59 -27.17 -4.24
CA HIS A 226 10.34 -26.50 -4.64
C HIS A 226 9.10 -27.27 -4.15
N TRP A 227 8.02 -26.52 -3.90
CA TRP A 227 6.71 -27.12 -3.66
C TRP A 227 6.16 -27.75 -4.94
N SER A 228 5.44 -28.87 -4.81
CA SER A 228 4.89 -29.57 -5.99
C SER A 228 3.90 -28.65 -6.72
N GLY A 229 4.17 -28.39 -8.01
CA GLY A 229 3.33 -27.51 -8.83
C GLY A 229 3.49 -26.00 -8.55
N SER A 230 4.52 -25.59 -7.80
CA SER A 230 4.77 -24.17 -7.48
C SER A 230 6.23 -23.80 -7.73
N ALA A 231 6.46 -22.58 -8.22
CA ALA A 231 7.80 -21.99 -8.36
C ALA A 231 8.39 -21.52 -7.02
N LYS A 232 7.64 -21.63 -5.91
CA LYS A 232 8.08 -21.23 -4.58
C LYS A 232 8.88 -22.36 -3.92
N SER A 233 9.97 -21.99 -3.24
CA SER A 233 10.85 -22.93 -2.53
C SER A 233 10.44 -23.10 -1.08
N LYS A 234 10.68 -24.30 -0.52
CA LYS A 234 10.49 -24.62 0.90
C LYS A 234 11.40 -23.75 1.77
N GLU A 235 12.61 -23.46 1.31
CA GLU A 235 13.55 -22.55 1.96
C GLU A 235 12.97 -21.12 2.04
N GLY A 236 12.32 -20.66 0.97
CA GLY A 236 11.56 -19.40 0.97
C GLY A 236 10.42 -19.40 1.98
N THR A 237 9.63 -20.48 2.05
CA THR A 237 8.55 -20.66 3.04
C THR A 237 9.07 -20.61 4.48
N VAL A 238 10.16 -21.33 4.78
CA VAL A 238 10.79 -21.30 6.11
C VAL A 238 11.32 -19.90 6.44
N THR A 239 11.96 -19.24 5.46
CA THR A 239 12.46 -17.87 5.61
C THR A 239 11.34 -16.91 5.94
N MET A 240 10.21 -17.03 5.25
CA MET A 240 9.02 -16.22 5.48
C MET A 240 8.53 -16.37 6.93
N ALA A 241 8.30 -17.60 7.38
CA ALA A 241 7.78 -17.86 8.71
C ALA A 241 8.72 -17.31 9.82
N LEU A 242 10.04 -17.51 9.66
CA LEU A 242 11.03 -17.04 10.63
C LEU A 242 11.17 -15.52 10.63
N SER A 243 11.24 -14.89 9.46
CA SER A 243 11.40 -13.44 9.36
C SER A 243 10.19 -12.69 9.89
N GLN A 244 8.98 -13.19 9.59
CA GLN A 244 7.74 -12.69 10.16
C GLN A 244 7.75 -12.83 11.68
N PHE A 245 8.09 -14.00 12.20
CA PHE A 245 8.07 -14.24 13.65
C PHE A 245 9.03 -13.29 14.38
N VAL A 246 10.27 -13.14 13.88
CA VAL A 246 11.26 -12.22 14.44
C VAL A 246 10.77 -10.77 14.37
N PHE A 247 10.25 -10.34 13.22
CA PHE A 247 9.72 -8.98 13.07
C PHE A 247 8.52 -8.72 13.99
N GLY A 248 7.59 -9.68 14.11
CA GLY A 248 6.45 -9.59 15.01
C GLY A 248 6.87 -9.45 16.47
N LEU A 249 7.89 -10.19 16.91
CA LEU A 249 8.46 -10.03 18.26
C LEU A 249 9.08 -8.64 18.45
N ILE A 250 9.82 -8.13 17.46
CA ILE A 250 10.38 -6.76 17.51
C ILE A 250 9.25 -5.73 17.63
N VAL A 251 8.18 -5.86 16.85
CA VAL A 251 7.01 -4.96 16.91
C VAL A 251 6.35 -5.01 18.29
N CYS A 252 6.11 -6.21 18.83
CA CYS A 252 5.54 -6.38 20.16
C CYS A 252 6.38 -5.68 21.24
N LEU A 253 7.70 -5.80 21.16
CA LEU A 253 8.61 -5.26 22.17
C LEU A 253 8.90 -3.76 22.03
N SER A 254 8.86 -3.21 20.81
CA SER A 254 9.33 -1.84 20.55
C SER A 254 8.26 -0.85 20.10
N TYR A 255 7.18 -1.33 19.47
CA TYR A 255 6.11 -0.47 18.94
C TYR A 255 4.86 -0.47 19.81
N ILE A 256 4.48 -1.61 20.39
CA ILE A 256 3.24 -1.76 21.17
C ILE A 256 3.52 -1.47 22.65
N LYS A 257 3.02 -0.34 23.15
CA LYS A 257 3.21 0.05 24.55
C LYS A 257 2.47 -0.91 25.49
N GLY A 258 3.16 -1.42 26.50
CA GLY A 258 2.57 -2.29 27.52
C GLY A 258 2.22 -3.69 27.03
N PHE A 259 2.79 -4.14 25.90
CA PHE A 259 2.55 -5.49 25.41
C PHE A 259 3.17 -6.54 26.34
N GLU A 260 2.37 -7.51 26.76
CA GLU A 260 2.82 -8.65 27.56
C GLU A 260 3.10 -9.86 26.66
N LEU A 261 4.35 -10.33 26.67
CA LEU A 261 4.74 -11.58 26.02
C LEU A 261 4.27 -12.76 26.86
N THR A 262 3.06 -13.23 26.55
CA THR A 262 2.49 -14.45 27.13
C THR A 262 2.73 -15.63 26.19
N THR A 263 2.65 -16.85 26.71
CA THR A 263 2.70 -18.06 25.88
C THR A 263 1.63 -18.03 24.78
N VAL A 264 0.44 -17.51 25.09
CA VAL A 264 -0.67 -17.39 24.13
C VAL A 264 -0.32 -16.42 22.99
N SER A 265 0.23 -15.24 23.29
CA SER A 265 0.58 -14.28 22.24
C SER A 265 1.72 -14.76 21.35
N ILE A 266 2.71 -15.44 21.92
CA ILE A 266 3.79 -16.08 21.15
C ILE A 266 3.24 -17.18 20.23
N LEU A 267 2.38 -18.07 20.75
CA LEU A 267 1.78 -19.14 19.95
C LEU A 267 0.87 -18.59 18.85
N ARG A 268 0.13 -17.51 19.12
CA ARG A 268 -0.69 -16.81 18.12
C ARG A 268 0.15 -16.22 16.99
N LEU A 269 1.24 -15.52 17.34
CA LEU A 269 2.17 -14.99 16.35
C LEU A 269 2.81 -16.12 15.53
N ALA A 270 3.35 -17.15 16.19
CA ALA A 270 3.99 -18.29 15.53
C ALA A 270 3.03 -19.02 14.57
N SER A 271 1.82 -19.33 15.02
CA SER A 271 0.80 -19.97 14.18
C SER A 271 0.40 -19.10 12.99
N THR A 272 0.24 -17.78 13.19
CA THR A 272 -0.01 -16.85 12.09
C THR A 272 1.10 -16.88 11.04
N CYS A 273 2.37 -16.78 11.48
CA CYS A 273 3.51 -16.81 10.57
C CYS A 273 3.57 -18.10 9.75
N VAL A 274 3.32 -19.25 10.39
CA VAL A 274 3.27 -20.55 9.70
C VAL A 274 2.12 -20.60 8.69
N VAL A 275 0.91 -20.20 9.08
CA VAL A 275 -0.26 -20.20 8.18
C VAL A 275 -0.03 -19.29 6.97
N CYS A 276 0.46 -18.06 7.17
CA CYS A 276 0.78 -17.15 6.07
C CYS A 276 1.85 -17.72 5.14
N ALA A 277 2.92 -18.32 5.68
CA ALA A 277 3.98 -18.91 4.87
C ALA A 277 3.49 -20.10 4.03
N PHE A 278 2.62 -20.94 4.59
CA PHE A 278 1.99 -22.03 3.84
C PHE A 278 0.99 -21.53 2.80
N ALA A 279 0.19 -20.51 3.13
CA ALA A 279 -0.72 -19.87 2.19
C ALA A 279 0.07 -19.31 0.98
N GLU A 280 1.17 -18.60 1.24
CA GLU A 280 2.04 -18.04 0.21
C GLU A 280 2.64 -19.10 -0.72
N ALA A 281 3.02 -20.27 -0.18
CA ALA A 281 3.57 -21.36 -0.98
C ALA A 281 2.61 -21.89 -2.07
N HIS A 282 1.29 -21.73 -1.85
CA HIS A 282 0.22 -22.30 -2.69
C HIS A 282 -0.61 -21.24 -3.44
N MET A 283 -0.42 -19.95 -3.17
CA MET A 283 -1.15 -18.87 -3.85
C MET A 283 -0.45 -18.42 -5.12
N GLN A 284 -1.24 -18.02 -6.11
CA GLN A 284 -0.77 -17.38 -7.34
C GLN A 284 -1.56 -16.06 -7.51
N ASN A 285 -0.87 -14.93 -7.54
CA ASN A 285 -1.34 -13.62 -8.04
C ASN A 285 -2.22 -12.74 -7.12
N VAL A 286 -2.46 -13.11 -5.85
CA VAL A 286 -3.25 -12.29 -4.88
C VAL A 286 -2.68 -12.30 -3.44
N ASP A 287 -1.45 -12.76 -3.29
CA ASP A 287 -0.69 -12.84 -2.04
C ASP A 287 -0.66 -11.50 -1.29
N ASN A 288 -0.46 -10.40 -2.03
CA ASN A 288 -0.37 -9.06 -1.48
C ASN A 288 -1.64 -8.57 -0.76
N ILE A 289 -2.81 -9.17 -0.98
CA ILE A 289 -4.06 -8.83 -0.28
C ILE A 289 -4.46 -9.90 0.71
N VAL A 290 -4.35 -11.16 0.30
CA VAL A 290 -4.86 -12.29 1.08
C VAL A 290 -4.01 -12.55 2.33
N LEU A 291 -2.68 -12.44 2.22
CA LEU A 291 -1.80 -12.69 3.37
C LEU A 291 -1.98 -11.64 4.49
N PRO A 292 -2.00 -10.32 4.21
CA PRO A 292 -2.33 -9.33 5.22
C PRO A 292 -3.68 -9.58 5.90
N LEU A 293 -4.70 -10.01 5.14
CA LEU A 293 -6.03 -10.30 5.69
C LEU A 293 -6.01 -11.51 6.64
N ILE A 294 -5.36 -12.61 6.24
CA ILE A 294 -5.19 -13.79 7.11
C ILE A 294 -4.48 -13.39 8.40
N ALA A 295 -3.35 -12.69 8.29
CA ALA A 295 -2.60 -12.26 9.46
C ALA A 295 -3.40 -11.31 10.35
N TYR A 296 -4.13 -10.35 9.77
CA TYR A 296 -5.01 -9.46 10.51
C TYR A 296 -6.05 -10.22 11.33
N LEU A 297 -6.71 -11.23 10.74
CA LEU A 297 -7.73 -12.04 11.42
C LEU A 297 -7.16 -12.94 12.53
N MET A 298 -5.89 -13.33 12.45
CA MET A 298 -5.27 -14.22 13.43
C MET A 298 -4.55 -13.49 14.57
N LEU A 299 -4.18 -12.21 14.40
CA LEU A 299 -3.32 -11.45 15.34
C LEU A 299 -4.05 -10.58 16.38
N TRP A 300 -5.35 -10.80 16.56
CA TRP A 300 -6.16 -10.17 17.64
C TRP A 300 -5.75 -10.65 19.00
#